data_AF-A0A0K1E5G5-F1
#
_entry.id   AF-A0A0K1E5G5-F1
#
_cell.length_a   1.000
_cell.length_b   1.000
_cell.length_c   1.000
_cell.angle_alpha   90.00
_cell.angle_beta   90.00
_cell.angle_gamma   90.00
#
_symmetry.space_group_name_H-M   'P 1'
#
loop_
_entity.id
_entity.type
_entity.pdbx_description
1 polymer ?
#
loop_
_entity_poly.entity_id
_entity_poly.type
_entity_poly.pdbx_seq_one_letter_code
_entity_poly.pdbx_strand_id
1 'polypeptide(L)'
;MFSSEKTFLTAAFVVLTTALAGQAHATPNFPPRIQSELGLDAAPDCSICHQGSATAGTVTTPFGESMLSRGLVPYDEDSLVLALQALEGAGKDSDGDGVPDIEELRQGTDPNVGAGADGPLVAEYGCQAAPIGTRNWRGVLTTVGGILSMTMLARRYLRQRALQDRLKNRKKP
;
A
#
# COMPACT_ATOMS: atom_id res chain seq x y z
N MET A 1 22.47 28.57 42.97
CA MET A 1 22.81 28.67 41.53
C MET A 1 23.09 27.27 41.03
N PHE A 2 22.40 26.85 39.95
CA PHE A 2 22.44 25.52 39.30
C PHE A 2 21.83 24.37 40.15
N SER A 3 20.95 23.50 39.69
CA SER A 3 20.61 23.04 38.34
C SER A 3 19.22 22.38 38.42
N SER A 4 18.15 23.12 38.13
CA SER A 4 16.77 22.59 38.03
C SER A 4 16.26 22.55 36.57
N GLU A 5 17.19 22.50 35.61
CA GLU A 5 16.87 22.63 34.17
C GLU A 5 16.80 21.30 33.41
N LYS A 6 17.04 20.15 34.07
CA LYS A 6 17.23 18.88 33.34
C LYS A 6 15.98 18.01 33.18
N THR A 7 14.87 18.35 33.81
CA THR A 7 13.66 17.50 33.83
C THR A 7 12.62 17.84 32.77
N PHE A 8 12.71 19.01 32.12
CA PHE A 8 11.75 19.40 31.08
C PHE A 8 12.11 18.90 29.67
N LEU A 9 13.37 18.50 29.44
CA LEU A 9 13.83 18.07 28.12
C LEU A 9 13.41 16.66 27.70
N THR A 10 12.96 15.80 28.62
CA THR A 10 12.63 14.41 28.28
C THR A 10 11.17 14.19 27.88
N ALA A 11 10.25 15.10 28.24
CA ALA A 11 8.84 14.98 27.86
C ALA A 11 8.58 15.41 26.41
N ALA A 12 9.35 16.37 25.89
CA ALA A 12 9.23 16.83 24.51
C ALA A 12 9.67 15.76 23.48
N PHE A 13 10.54 14.82 23.87
CA PHE A 13 11.06 13.81 22.95
C PHE A 13 10.10 12.65 22.69
N VAL A 14 9.14 12.41 23.59
CA VAL A 14 8.19 11.27 23.46
C VAL A 14 6.98 11.63 22.58
N VAL A 15 6.64 12.91 22.46
CA VAL A 15 5.50 13.37 21.61
C VAL A 15 5.94 13.63 20.16
N LEU A 16 7.23 13.84 19.91
CA LEU A 16 7.75 14.19 18.58
C LEU A 16 7.98 13.00 17.63
N THR A 17 7.95 11.75 18.12
CA THR A 17 8.28 10.57 17.30
C THR A 17 7.11 9.89 16.61
N THR A 18 5.85 10.27 16.88
CA THR A 18 4.67 9.64 16.25
C THR A 18 4.14 10.35 15.01
N ALA A 19 4.65 11.54 14.67
CA ALA A 19 4.10 12.37 13.58
C ALA A 19 4.78 12.19 12.20
N LEU A 20 5.82 11.35 12.08
CA LEU A 20 6.42 10.98 10.79
C LEU A 20 5.99 9.58 10.33
N ALA A 21 4.73 9.21 10.57
CA ALA A 21 4.11 8.17 9.75
C ALA A 21 3.95 8.76 8.34
N GLY A 22 5.04 8.73 7.55
CA GLY A 22 4.97 8.98 6.12
C GLY A 22 3.87 8.08 5.58
N GLN A 23 2.89 8.67 4.91
CA GLN A 23 1.86 7.92 4.23
C GLN A 23 2.58 6.90 3.35
N ALA A 24 2.43 5.62 3.67
CA ALA A 24 2.80 4.57 2.73
C ALA A 24 1.81 4.73 1.58
N HIS A 25 2.16 5.55 0.59
CA HIS A 25 1.43 5.59 -0.65
C HIS A 25 1.54 4.19 -1.24
N ALA A 26 0.42 3.46 -1.23
CA ALA A 26 0.31 2.27 -2.03
C ALA A 26 0.68 2.67 -3.46
N THR A 27 1.55 1.89 -4.10
CA THR A 27 1.90 2.07 -5.50
C THR A 27 0.61 2.29 -6.30
N PRO A 28 0.56 3.28 -7.21
CA PRO A 28 -0.63 3.53 -8.03
C PRO A 28 -1.12 2.24 -8.66
N ASN A 29 -2.38 1.91 -8.39
CA ASN A 29 -3.01 0.69 -8.85
C ASN A 29 -4.04 1.11 -9.90
N PHE A 30 -3.80 0.73 -11.15
CA PHE A 30 -4.64 1.16 -12.27
C PHE A 30 -6.10 0.71 -12.20
N PRO A 31 -6.47 -0.49 -11.71
CA PRO A 31 -7.86 -0.92 -11.77
C PRO A 31 -8.85 -0.03 -11.00
N PRO A 32 -8.60 0.37 -9.73
CA PRO A 32 -9.44 1.37 -9.07
C PRO A 32 -9.52 2.71 -9.81
N ARG A 33 -8.44 3.12 -10.47
CA ARG A 33 -8.44 4.36 -11.26
C ARG A 33 -9.30 4.23 -12.52
N ILE A 34 -9.21 3.12 -13.25
CA ILE A 34 -10.07 2.81 -14.40
C ILE A 34 -11.54 2.83 -13.97
N GLN A 35 -11.85 2.18 -12.84
CA GLN A 35 -13.20 2.19 -12.26
C GLN A 35 -13.72 3.62 -12.08
N SER A 36 -12.94 4.46 -11.41
CA SER A 36 -13.34 5.84 -11.11
C SER A 36 -13.42 6.74 -12.33
N GLU A 37 -12.53 6.55 -13.32
CA GLU A 37 -12.48 7.35 -14.53
C GLU A 37 -13.68 7.06 -15.44
N LEU A 38 -14.02 5.78 -15.60
CA LEU A 38 -15.08 5.35 -16.51
C LEU A 38 -16.45 5.23 -15.84
N GLY A 39 -16.51 5.36 -14.50
CA GLY A 39 -17.74 5.24 -13.72
C GLY A 39 -18.27 3.81 -13.67
N LEU A 40 -17.38 2.82 -13.53
CA LEU A 40 -17.74 1.40 -13.53
C LEU A 40 -18.26 0.94 -12.17
N ASP A 41 -19.18 -0.03 -12.18
CA ASP A 41 -19.72 -0.65 -10.96
C ASP A 41 -18.65 -1.38 -10.13
N ALA A 42 -17.65 -1.95 -10.82
CA ALA A 42 -16.52 -2.64 -10.21
C ALA A 42 -15.21 -2.31 -10.96
N ALA A 43 -14.09 -2.37 -10.24
CA ALA A 43 -12.79 -2.29 -10.87
C ALA A 43 -12.54 -3.54 -11.73
N PRO A 44 -12.02 -3.39 -12.96
CA PRO A 44 -11.67 -4.53 -13.79
C PRO A 44 -10.50 -5.30 -13.18
N ASP A 45 -10.28 -6.53 -13.61
CA ASP A 45 -9.12 -7.29 -13.17
C ASP A 45 -7.85 -6.84 -13.90
N CYS A 46 -6.67 -7.09 -13.29
CA CYS A 46 -5.39 -6.77 -13.92
C CYS A 46 -5.17 -7.52 -15.26
N SER A 47 -5.90 -8.62 -15.47
CA SER A 47 -5.90 -9.40 -16.70
C SER A 47 -6.41 -8.61 -17.91
N ILE A 48 -7.15 -7.51 -17.71
CA ILE A 48 -7.59 -6.67 -18.83
C ILE A 48 -6.42 -6.10 -19.64
N CYS A 49 -5.29 -5.82 -18.98
CA CYS A 49 -4.08 -5.34 -19.61
C CYS A 49 -3.00 -6.42 -19.70
N HIS A 50 -2.93 -7.33 -18.73
CA HIS A 50 -1.82 -8.25 -18.57
C HIS A 50 -2.17 -9.70 -18.90
N GLN A 51 -1.29 -10.39 -19.63
CA GLN A 51 -1.33 -11.85 -19.68
C GLN A 51 -0.57 -12.45 -18.48
N GLY A 52 -1.29 -13.12 -17.58
CA GLY A 52 -0.72 -13.75 -16.39
C GLY A 52 -0.46 -12.77 -15.25
N SER A 53 0.77 -12.71 -14.74
CA SER A 53 1.11 -11.83 -13.61
C SER A 53 1.20 -10.37 -14.05
N ALA A 54 0.60 -9.46 -13.29
CA ALA A 54 0.64 -8.01 -13.53
C ALA A 54 2.02 -7.40 -13.22
N THR A 55 2.98 -7.67 -14.09
CA THR A 55 4.37 -7.22 -13.98
C THR A 55 4.78 -6.44 -15.23
N ALA A 56 5.83 -5.62 -15.14
CA ALA A 56 6.34 -4.91 -16.30
C ALA A 56 6.68 -5.89 -17.45
N GLY A 57 6.25 -5.57 -18.66
CA GLY A 57 6.46 -6.41 -19.85
C GLY A 57 5.43 -7.51 -20.09
N THR A 58 4.39 -7.64 -19.26
CA THR A 58 3.28 -8.59 -19.50
C THR A 58 2.02 -7.93 -20.07
N VAL A 59 2.09 -6.64 -20.41
CA VAL A 59 0.99 -5.93 -21.07
C VAL A 59 0.96 -6.32 -22.55
N THR A 60 0.26 -7.41 -22.84
CA THR A 60 0.22 -8.04 -24.17
C THR A 60 -1.20 -8.42 -24.61
N THR A 61 -2.21 -8.00 -23.85
CA THR A 61 -3.61 -8.13 -24.29
C THR A 61 -3.92 -7.08 -25.37
N PRO A 62 -4.89 -7.32 -26.26
CA PRO A 62 -5.30 -6.32 -27.25
C PRO A 62 -5.57 -4.94 -26.64
N PHE A 63 -6.36 -4.88 -25.57
CA PHE A 63 -6.65 -3.64 -24.85
C PHE A 63 -5.38 -3.04 -24.21
N GLY A 64 -4.55 -3.86 -23.58
CA GLY A 64 -3.30 -3.43 -22.96
C GLY A 64 -2.33 -2.81 -23.97
N GLU A 65 -2.18 -3.42 -25.14
CA GLU A 65 -1.36 -2.89 -26.24
C GLU A 65 -1.93 -1.58 -26.80
N SER A 66 -3.25 -1.49 -26.95
CA SER A 66 -3.93 -0.24 -27.32
C SER A 66 -3.63 0.88 -26.33
N MET A 67 -3.66 0.60 -25.02
CA MET A 67 -3.32 1.57 -23.99
C MET A 67 -1.86 2.02 -24.07
N LEU A 68 -0.90 1.09 -24.25
CA LEU A 68 0.51 1.42 -24.45
C LEU A 68 0.72 2.29 -25.70
N SER A 69 0.00 2.00 -26.78
CA SER A 69 0.07 2.80 -28.02
C SER A 69 -0.38 4.25 -27.83
N ARG A 70 -1.16 4.53 -26.79
CA ARG A 70 -1.61 5.88 -26.40
C ARG A 70 -0.74 6.54 -25.34
N GLY A 71 0.41 5.95 -25.02
CA GLY A 71 1.39 6.53 -24.10
C GLY A 71 1.14 6.20 -22.64
N LEU A 72 0.45 5.10 -22.33
CA LEU A 72 0.35 4.60 -20.95
C LEU A 72 1.77 4.38 -20.38
N VAL A 73 2.06 5.00 -19.24
CA VAL A 73 3.32 4.88 -18.50
C VAL A 73 3.06 4.06 -17.24
N PRO A 74 3.92 3.08 -16.89
CA PRO A 74 3.75 2.30 -15.66
C PRO A 74 3.68 3.19 -14.41
N TYR A 75 2.70 2.92 -13.54
CA TYR A 75 2.50 3.62 -12.27
C TYR A 75 2.16 5.11 -12.38
N ASP A 76 1.71 5.58 -13.53
CA ASP A 76 1.30 6.96 -13.76
C ASP A 76 -0.19 7.01 -14.11
N GLU A 77 -1.01 7.46 -13.15
CA GLU A 77 -2.47 7.58 -13.33
C GLU A 77 -2.87 8.68 -14.32
N ASP A 78 -2.07 9.74 -14.46
CA ASP A 78 -2.37 10.80 -15.42
C ASP A 78 -2.19 10.26 -16.85
N SER A 79 -1.13 9.47 -17.08
CA SER A 79 -0.93 8.78 -18.36
C SER A 79 -2.05 7.77 -18.66
N LEU A 80 -2.58 7.11 -17.63
CA LEU A 80 -3.71 6.18 -17.75
C LEU A 80 -4.98 6.92 -18.20
N VAL A 81 -5.30 8.03 -17.54
CA VAL A 81 -6.47 8.86 -17.87
C VAL A 81 -6.38 9.37 -19.30
N LEU A 82 -5.22 9.88 -19.71
CA LEU A 82 -5.01 10.36 -21.08
C LEU A 82 -5.16 9.24 -22.10
N ALA A 83 -4.65 8.05 -21.81
CA ALA A 83 -4.80 6.89 -22.70
C ALA A 83 -6.25 6.46 -22.83
N LEU A 84 -7.01 6.36 -21.72
CA LEU A 84 -8.44 6.02 -21.72
C LEU A 84 -9.26 7.02 -22.54
N GLN A 85 -9.06 8.32 -22.30
CA GLN A 85 -9.75 9.39 -23.05
C GLN A 85 -9.41 9.34 -24.55
N ALA A 86 -8.17 8.99 -24.89
CA ALA A 86 -7.76 8.84 -26.27
C ALA A 86 -8.43 7.62 -26.93
N LEU A 87 -8.58 6.49 -26.23
CA LEU A 87 -9.31 5.33 -26.74
C LEU A 87 -10.79 5.66 -26.94
N GLU A 88 -11.43 6.30 -25.97
CA GLU A 88 -12.83 6.72 -26.04
C GLU A 88 -13.07 7.66 -27.23
N GLY A 89 -12.28 8.73 -27.35
CA GLY A 89 -12.42 9.70 -28.44
C GLY A 89 -12.14 9.12 -29.83
N ALA A 90 -11.38 8.03 -29.92
CA ALA A 90 -11.09 7.35 -31.17
C ALA A 90 -12.10 6.24 -31.51
N GLY A 91 -12.99 5.87 -30.58
CA GLY A 91 -13.82 4.67 -30.72
C GLY A 91 -12.96 3.43 -30.95
N LYS A 92 -11.87 3.28 -30.20
CA LYS A 92 -10.97 2.13 -30.37
C LYS A 92 -11.74 0.85 -30.04
N ASP A 93 -11.59 -0.11 -30.94
CA ASP A 93 -12.04 -1.49 -30.84
C ASP A 93 -10.75 -2.33 -30.96
N SER A 94 -10.35 -2.94 -29.85
CA SER A 94 -9.05 -3.61 -29.71
C SER A 94 -9.06 -5.03 -30.24
N ASP A 95 -10.15 -5.75 -30.08
CA ASP A 95 -10.30 -7.14 -30.53
C ASP A 95 -10.99 -7.27 -31.91
N GLY A 96 -11.58 -6.17 -32.41
CA GLY A 96 -12.14 -6.04 -33.74
C GLY A 96 -13.55 -6.59 -33.88
N ASP A 97 -14.32 -6.65 -32.80
CA ASP A 97 -15.65 -7.24 -32.78
C ASP A 97 -16.79 -6.28 -33.17
N GLY A 98 -16.47 -4.99 -33.32
CA GLY A 98 -17.39 -3.92 -33.70
C GLY A 98 -17.97 -3.14 -32.51
N VAL A 99 -17.62 -3.46 -31.27
CA VAL A 99 -17.96 -2.69 -30.07
C VAL A 99 -16.70 -1.96 -29.57
N PRO A 100 -16.77 -0.65 -29.28
CA PRO A 100 -15.60 0.06 -28.75
C PRO A 100 -15.22 -0.37 -27.32
N ASP A 101 -13.92 -0.47 -27.04
CA ASP A 101 -13.35 -0.96 -25.76
C ASP A 101 -13.97 -0.29 -24.53
N ILE A 102 -14.19 1.03 -24.60
CA ILE A 102 -14.69 1.82 -23.47
C ILE A 102 -16.18 1.57 -23.25
N GLU A 103 -16.92 1.29 -24.32
CA GLU A 103 -18.33 0.92 -24.24
C GLU A 103 -18.48 -0.48 -23.64
N GLU A 104 -17.63 -1.42 -24.05
CA GLU A 104 -17.55 -2.75 -23.45
C GLU A 104 -17.26 -2.70 -21.94
N LEU A 105 -16.26 -1.91 -21.54
CA LEU A 105 -15.94 -1.71 -20.12
C LEU A 105 -17.12 -1.17 -19.32
N ARG A 106 -17.89 -0.24 -19.89
CA ARG A 106 -19.10 0.31 -19.26
C ARG A 106 -20.23 -0.71 -19.20
N GLN A 107 -20.30 -1.63 -20.16
CA GLN A 107 -21.25 -2.75 -20.19
C GLN A 107 -20.81 -3.94 -19.32
N GLY A 108 -19.56 -3.92 -18.85
CA GLY A 108 -18.97 -5.01 -18.08
C GLY A 108 -18.54 -6.22 -18.92
N THR A 109 -18.31 -6.02 -20.23
CA THR A 109 -17.73 -7.03 -21.14
C THR A 109 -16.20 -6.86 -21.24
N ASP A 110 -15.52 -7.83 -21.85
CA ASP A 110 -14.06 -7.87 -21.90
C ASP A 110 -13.54 -7.38 -23.27
N PRO A 111 -12.82 -6.24 -23.33
CA PRO A 111 -12.33 -5.62 -24.59
C PRO A 111 -11.16 -6.37 -25.25
N ASN A 112 -10.96 -7.63 -24.85
CA ASN A 112 -9.95 -8.52 -25.39
C ASN A 112 -10.56 -9.74 -26.10
N VAL A 113 -11.89 -9.93 -26.01
CA VAL A 113 -12.59 -11.09 -26.58
C VAL A 113 -13.90 -10.67 -27.26
N GLY A 114 -13.99 -10.91 -28.56
CA GLY A 114 -15.13 -10.42 -29.32
C GLY A 114 -16.48 -10.98 -28.83
N ALA A 115 -17.52 -10.15 -28.92
CA ALA A 115 -18.90 -10.41 -28.53
C ALA A 115 -19.38 -11.78 -29.01
N GLY A 116 -19.38 -12.75 -28.09
CA GLY A 116 -19.68 -14.17 -28.34
C GLY A 116 -18.69 -15.15 -27.74
N ALA A 117 -17.55 -14.68 -27.24
CA ALA A 117 -16.67 -15.43 -26.34
C ALA A 117 -17.07 -15.13 -24.88
N ASP A 118 -18.05 -15.87 -24.38
CA ASP A 118 -18.56 -15.76 -23.01
C ASP A 118 -17.48 -16.18 -21.97
N GLY A 119 -16.51 -15.32 -21.74
CA GLY A 119 -15.56 -15.42 -20.63
C GLY A 119 -15.86 -14.31 -19.63
N PRO A 120 -16.33 -14.60 -18.40
CA PRO A 120 -16.43 -13.58 -17.37
C PRO A 120 -15.08 -12.88 -17.19
N LEU A 121 -15.08 -11.55 -17.01
CA LEU A 121 -13.92 -10.77 -16.54
C LEU A 121 -13.30 -11.34 -15.24
N VAL A 122 -14.00 -12.28 -14.59
CA VAL A 122 -13.57 -13.03 -13.42
C VAL A 122 -12.68 -14.21 -13.81
N ALA A 123 -11.45 -13.95 -14.26
CA ALA A 123 -10.41 -14.95 -14.15
C ALA A 123 -10.01 -15.06 -12.67
N GLU A 124 -10.63 -16.00 -11.97
CA GLU A 124 -10.50 -16.29 -10.54
C GLU A 124 -9.10 -16.78 -10.14
N TYR A 125 -8.03 -15.98 -10.29
CA TYR A 125 -6.82 -16.05 -9.46
C TYR A 125 -5.77 -14.99 -9.86
N GLY A 126 -5.18 -14.30 -8.86
CA GLY A 126 -3.84 -13.72 -9.02
C GLY A 126 -3.66 -12.22 -8.85
N CYS A 127 -4.70 -11.45 -8.50
CA CYS A 127 -4.50 -10.07 -8.06
C CYS A 127 -3.88 -10.08 -6.65
N GLN A 128 -2.56 -9.93 -6.60
CA GLN A 128 -1.74 -9.83 -5.39
C GLN A 128 -2.10 -8.54 -4.62
N ALA A 129 -3.30 -8.46 -4.06
CA ALA A 129 -3.48 -7.73 -2.84
C ALA A 129 -2.52 -8.38 -1.85
N ALA A 130 -1.46 -7.66 -1.48
CA ALA A 130 -0.62 -8.04 -0.35
C ALA A 130 -1.55 -8.59 0.75
N PRO A 131 -1.23 -9.73 1.39
CA PRO A 131 -2.13 -10.31 2.37
C PRO A 131 -2.49 -9.21 3.35
N ILE A 132 -3.81 -8.92 3.47
CA ILE A 132 -4.39 -8.05 4.49
C ILE A 132 -3.62 -8.37 5.74
N GLY A 133 -2.74 -7.45 6.16
CA GLY A 133 -1.75 -7.74 7.18
C GLY A 133 -2.49 -8.35 8.35
N THR A 134 -2.34 -9.67 8.54
CA THR A 134 -2.97 -10.32 9.67
C THR A 134 -2.36 -9.61 10.85
N ARG A 135 -3.17 -8.78 11.51
CA ARG A 135 -2.75 -7.91 12.60
C ARG A 135 -2.33 -8.85 13.71
N ASN A 136 -1.06 -9.23 13.68
CA ASN A 136 -0.49 -10.23 14.57
C ASN A 136 -0.40 -9.59 15.95
N TRP A 137 -1.49 -9.70 16.70
CA TRP A 137 -1.61 -9.24 18.09
C TRP A 137 -0.47 -9.76 18.99
N ARG A 138 0.21 -10.85 18.60
CA ARG A 138 1.39 -11.35 19.33
C ARG A 138 2.57 -10.36 19.27
N GLY A 139 2.72 -9.58 18.20
CA GLY A 139 3.77 -8.54 18.12
C GLY A 139 3.51 -7.33 19.02
N VAL A 140 2.24 -7.04 19.31
CA VAL A 140 1.85 -5.98 20.27
C VAL A 140 2.17 -6.41 21.70
N LEU A 141 1.99 -7.69 22.04
CA LEU A 141 2.31 -8.21 23.37
C LEU A 141 3.82 -8.30 23.64
N THR A 142 4.66 -8.61 22.64
CA THR A 142 6.12 -8.69 22.85
C THR A 142 6.78 -7.32 23.05
N THR A 143 6.29 -6.29 22.36
CA THR A 143 6.84 -4.93 22.47
C THR A 143 6.50 -4.27 23.82
N VAL A 144 5.26 -4.40 24.30
CA VAL A 144 4.85 -3.88 25.63
C VAL A 144 5.53 -4.63 26.77
N GLY A 145 5.66 -5.97 26.68
CA GLY A 145 6.34 -6.79 27.69
C GLY A 145 7.84 -6.48 27.83
N GLY A 146 8.51 -6.17 26.72
CA GLY A 146 9.92 -5.76 26.73
C GLY A 146 10.17 -4.45 27.47
N ILE A 147 9.30 -3.45 27.26
CA ILE A 147 9.40 -2.12 27.89
C ILE A 147 9.17 -2.22 29.41
N LEU A 148 8.18 -3.00 29.85
CA LEU A 148 7.92 -3.23 31.29
C LEU A 148 9.07 -3.98 31.97
N SER A 149 9.68 -4.95 31.30
CA SER A 149 10.81 -5.72 31.85
C SER A 149 12.06 -4.85 32.02
N MET A 150 12.39 -4.03 31.01
CA MET A 150 13.52 -3.09 31.07
C MET A 150 13.36 -2.04 32.17
N THR A 151 12.16 -1.49 32.36
CA THR A 151 11.89 -0.52 33.44
C THR A 151 12.00 -1.16 34.83
N MET A 152 11.60 -2.42 34.98
CA MET A 152 11.73 -3.16 36.24
C MET A 152 13.21 -3.49 36.56
N LEU A 153 14.00 -3.88 35.54
CA LEU A 153 15.45 -4.09 35.64
C LEU A 153 16.19 -2.81 36.01
N ALA A 154 15.88 -1.68 35.36
CA ALA A 154 16.46 -0.38 35.68
C ALA A 154 16.15 0.05 37.13
N ARG A 155 14.91 -0.14 37.59
CA ARG A 155 14.52 0.13 38.99
C ARG A 155 15.28 -0.75 39.99
N ARG A 156 15.49 -2.03 39.67
CA ARG A 156 16.30 -2.95 40.51
C ARG A 156 17.76 -2.51 40.59
N TYR A 157 18.36 -2.17 39.46
CA TYR A 157 19.75 -1.71 39.40
C TYR A 157 19.99 -0.43 40.23
N LEU A 158 19.09 0.55 40.11
CA LEU A 158 19.18 1.80 40.88
C LEU A 158 19.04 1.58 42.39
N ARG A 159 18.14 0.69 42.82
CA ARG A 159 18.02 0.31 44.25
C ARG A 159 19.28 -0.34 44.79
N GLN A 160 19.91 -1.21 43.99
CA GLN A 160 21.17 -1.87 44.38
C GLN A 160 22.31 -0.87 44.53
N ARG A 161 22.45 0.09 43.60
CA ARG A 161 23.44 1.18 43.74
C ARG A 161 23.21 2.02 45.00
N ALA A 162 21.97 2.44 45.24
CA ALA A 162 21.65 3.23 46.44
C ALA A 162 21.95 2.47 47.74
N LEU A 163 21.76 1.16 47.77
CA LEU A 163 22.13 0.31 48.92
C LEU A 163 23.66 0.21 49.07
N GLN A 164 24.39 0.03 47.98
CA GLN A 164 25.86 -0.01 48.03
C GLN A 164 26.45 1.32 48.51
N ASP A 165 25.91 2.45 48.06
CA ASP A 165 26.35 3.78 48.50
C ASP A 165 26.05 4.00 50.00
N ARG A 166 24.88 3.56 50.49
CA ARG A 166 24.56 3.59 51.92
C ARG A 166 25.50 2.73 52.75
N LEU A 167 25.83 1.53 52.29
CA LEU A 167 26.77 0.63 52.98
C LEU A 167 28.19 1.20 53.00
N LYS A 168 28.63 1.86 51.93
CA LYS A 168 29.93 2.52 51.85
C LYS A 168 30.02 3.73 52.77
N ASN A 169 28.96 4.56 52.83
CA ASN A 169 28.89 5.70 53.74
C ASN A 169 28.83 5.30 55.21
N ARG A 170 28.23 4.13 55.54
CA ARG A 170 28.17 3.62 56.91
C ARG A 170 29.51 3.09 57.45
N LYS A 171 30.46 2.79 56.55
CA LYS A 171 31.80 2.25 56.89
C LYS A 171 32.88 3.34 56.93
N LYS A 172 32.53 4.61 56.71
CA LYS A 172 33.45 5.73 56.84
C LYS A 172 33.52 6.10 58.33
N PRO A 173 34.67 5.93 59.02
CA PRO A 173 34.82 6.26 60.44
C PRO A 173 34.70 7.75 60.71
#